data_AF-A0A2V5NVH8-F1
#
_entry.id   AF-A0A2V5NVH8-F1
#
_cell.length_a   1.000
_cell.length_b   1.000
_cell.length_c   1.000
_cell.angle_alpha   90.00
_cell.angle_beta   90.00
_cell.angle_gamma   90.00
#
_symmetry.space_group_name_H-M   'P 1'
#
loop_
_entity.id
_entity.type
_entity.pdbx_description
1 polymer ?
#
loop_
_entity_poly.entity_id
_entity_poly.type
_entity_poly.pdbx_seq_one_letter_code
_entity_poly.pdbx_strand_id
1 'polypeptide(L)'
;MTSVWHEGRGASATFFESAGGGLLADYLREAKDKPKKTKDLSEEQEMRRHVSLLRRMLHDYSARKWKMDIDGEDISDGYILWEALNIRSVGPLLYLASQAATKDGRLDFVCVVRRHRAP
;
A
#
# COMPACT_ATOMS: atom_id res chain seq x y z
N MET A 1 11.58 6.14 -0.25
CA MET A 1 11.42 5.34 -1.49
C MET A 1 10.62 4.10 -1.15
N THR A 2 9.31 4.15 -1.38
CA THR A 2 8.41 2.99 -1.28
C THR A 2 8.69 2.02 -2.43
N SER A 3 9.05 0.78 -2.11
CA SER A 3 9.29 -0.27 -3.09
C SER A 3 8.06 -1.17 -3.17
N VAL A 4 7.40 -1.14 -4.33
CA VAL A 4 6.25 -2.02 -4.63
C VAL A 4 6.79 -3.28 -5.28
N TRP A 5 6.46 -4.44 -4.70
CA TRP A 5 7.01 -5.73 -5.11
C TRP A 5 6.08 -6.49 -6.07
N HIS A 6 6.70 -7.17 -7.04
CA HIS A 6 6.06 -8.16 -7.89
C HIS A 6 6.76 -9.51 -7.73
N GLU A 7 5.96 -10.56 -7.84
CA GLU A 7 6.34 -11.97 -7.74
C GLU A 7 7.46 -12.33 -8.73
N GLY A 8 8.68 -12.43 -8.22
CA GLY A 8 9.85 -12.97 -8.92
C GLY A 8 10.68 -13.76 -7.93
N ARG A 9 10.78 -15.08 -8.11
CA ARG A 9 11.60 -15.94 -7.24
C ARG A 9 13.06 -15.50 -7.32
N GLY A 10 13.64 -15.03 -6.21
CA GLY A 10 15.09 -14.91 -6.02
C GLY A 10 15.68 -13.49 -5.91
N ALA A 11 14.89 -12.42 -6.02
CA ALA A 11 15.40 -11.05 -5.83
C ALA A 11 15.06 -10.53 -4.43
N SER A 12 16.08 -10.09 -3.68
CA SER A 12 15.93 -9.35 -2.42
C SER A 12 16.21 -7.87 -2.65
N ALA A 13 15.41 -6.97 -2.10
CA ALA A 13 15.70 -5.55 -2.09
C ALA A 13 15.30 -4.94 -0.75
N THR A 14 16.08 -3.93 -0.35
CA THR A 14 15.87 -3.21 0.89
C THR A 14 14.88 -2.07 0.66
N PHE A 15 14.07 -1.77 1.67
CA PHE A 15 13.18 -0.61 1.70
C PHE A 15 13.38 0.17 2.99
N PHE A 16 13.13 1.49 2.94
CA PHE A 16 13.22 2.36 4.11
C PHE A 16 11.86 2.70 4.71
N GLU A 17 10.83 2.86 3.87
CA GLU A 17 9.53 3.41 4.28
C GLU A 17 8.49 2.31 4.51
N SER A 18 8.20 1.53 3.46
CA SER A 18 7.31 0.39 3.54
C SER A 18 7.56 -0.59 2.38
N ALA A 19 7.05 -1.80 2.55
CA ALA A 19 6.85 -2.78 1.50
C ALA A 19 5.42 -3.29 1.57
N GLY A 20 4.80 -3.51 0.41
CA GLY A 20 3.41 -3.90 0.37
C GLY A 20 2.93 -4.38 -0.98
N GLY A 21 1.68 -4.83 -0.99
CA GLY A 21 1.04 -5.45 -2.12
C GLY A 21 -0.47 -5.19 -2.16
N GLY A 22 -1.05 -5.41 -3.33
CA GLY A 22 -2.48 -5.23 -3.54
C GLY A 22 -2.84 -3.82 -4.06
N LEU A 23 -3.97 -3.30 -3.60
CA LEU A 23 -4.57 -2.07 -4.13
C LEU A 23 -3.59 -0.88 -4.16
N LEU A 24 -2.84 -0.68 -3.08
CA LEU A 24 -1.93 0.46 -2.96
C LEU A 24 -0.73 0.34 -3.93
N ALA A 25 -0.17 -0.85 -4.03
CA ALA A 25 0.87 -1.20 -4.99
C ALA A 25 0.44 -0.92 -6.44
N ASP A 26 -0.74 -1.41 -6.82
CA ASP A 26 -1.29 -1.19 -8.16
C ASP A 26 -1.58 0.29 -8.43
N TYR A 27 -2.09 1.01 -7.43
CA TYR A 27 -2.32 2.45 -7.51
C TYR A 27 -1.02 3.24 -7.70
N LEU A 28 0.04 2.92 -6.96
CA LEU A 28 1.33 3.61 -7.09
C LEU A 28 1.96 3.39 -8.47
N ARG A 29 1.73 2.22 -9.08
CA ARG A 29 2.11 1.95 -10.47
C ARG A 29 1.33 2.84 -11.44
N GLU A 30 0.00 2.85 -11.35
CA GLU A 30 -0.86 3.71 -12.19
C GLU A 30 -0.58 5.21 -12.02
N ALA A 31 -0.15 5.64 -10.83
CA ALA A 31 0.18 7.02 -10.55
C ALA A 31 1.54 7.43 -11.16
N LYS A 32 2.53 6.52 -11.18
CA LYS A 32 3.86 6.76 -11.76
C LYS A 32 3.84 6.79 -13.29
N ASP A 33 2.97 6.04 -13.94
CA ASP A 33 2.89 5.94 -15.40
C ASP A 33 2.21 7.14 -16.07
N LYS A 34 1.69 8.10 -15.30
CA LYS A 34 1.05 9.31 -15.85
C LYS A 34 2.10 10.40 -16.11
N PRO A 35 2.09 11.05 -17.29
CA PRO A 35 2.98 12.18 -17.56
C PRO A 35 2.80 13.26 -16.49
N LYS A 36 3.90 13.88 -16.05
CA LYS A 36 3.86 15.04 -15.14
C LYS A 36 2.88 16.05 -15.73
N LYS A 37 1.81 16.34 -15.00
CA LYS A 37 0.76 17.25 -15.48
C LYS A 37 1.36 18.60 -15.82
N THR A 38 0.86 19.17 -16.92
CA THR A 38 1.10 20.55 -17.39
C THR A 38 0.25 21.59 -16.65
N LYS A 39 -0.52 21.21 -15.63
CA LYS A 39 -1.42 22.08 -14.88
C LYS A 39 -1.04 22.06 -13.40
N ASP A 40 -0.69 23.22 -12.85
CA ASP A 40 -0.47 23.43 -11.42
C ASP A 40 -1.82 23.31 -10.70
N LEU A 41 -2.10 22.11 -10.18
CA LEU A 41 -3.21 21.89 -9.26
C LEU A 41 -2.76 22.22 -7.85
N SER A 42 -3.67 22.72 -7.02
CA SER A 42 -3.38 22.86 -5.59
C SER A 42 -3.20 21.48 -4.95
N GLU A 43 -2.47 21.44 -3.83
CA GLU A 43 -2.27 20.20 -3.05
C GLU A 43 -3.59 19.50 -2.71
N GLU A 44 -4.63 20.28 -2.35
CA GLU A 44 -5.97 19.78 -2.04
C GLU A 44 -6.66 19.14 -3.27
N GLN A 45 -6.46 19.71 -4.46
CA GLN A 45 -7.02 19.17 -5.70
C GLN A 45 -6.34 17.88 -6.11
N GLU A 46 -5.01 17.80 -6.00
CA GLU A 46 -4.29 16.52 -6.20
C GLU A 46 -4.71 15.48 -5.18
N MET A 47 -4.88 15.87 -3.91
CA MET A 47 -5.36 14.96 -2.86
C MET A 47 -6.73 14.37 -3.20
N ARG A 48 -7.71 15.21 -3.53
CA ARG A 48 -9.06 14.75 -3.92
C ARG A 48 -8.97 13.78 -5.10
N ARG A 49 -8.12 14.05 -6.08
CA ARG A 49 -7.93 13.17 -7.24
C ARG A 49 -7.35 11.81 -6.84
N HIS A 50 -6.36 11.78 -5.96
CA HIS A 50 -5.75 10.55 -5.48
C HIS A 50 -6.75 9.69 -4.69
N VAL A 51 -7.52 10.31 -3.79
CA VAL A 51 -8.59 9.64 -3.04
C VAL A 51 -9.68 9.10 -3.98
N SER A 52 -10.12 9.89 -4.97
CA SER A 52 -11.11 9.45 -5.96
C SER A 52 -10.62 8.27 -6.80
N LEU A 53 -9.34 8.26 -7.20
CA LEU A 53 -8.75 7.14 -7.94
C LEU A 53 -8.71 5.87 -7.08
N LEU A 54 -8.22 5.97 -5.84
CA LEU A 54 -8.18 4.85 -4.90
C LEU A 54 -9.57 4.28 -4.63
N ARG A 55 -10.59 5.14 -4.42
CA ARG A 55 -11.99 4.70 -4.23
C ARG A 55 -12.52 3.96 -5.44
N ARG A 56 -12.25 4.46 -6.65
CA ARG A 56 -12.66 3.80 -7.90
C ARG A 56 -11.99 2.44 -8.04
N MET A 57 -10.68 2.37 -7.84
CA MET A 57 -9.95 1.10 -7.90
C MET A 57 -10.46 0.11 -6.86
N LEU A 58 -10.69 0.57 -5.63
CA LEU A 58 -11.19 -0.25 -4.52
C LEU A 58 -12.53 -0.91 -4.86
N HIS A 59 -13.46 -0.22 -5.52
CA HIS A 59 -14.78 -0.76 -5.85
C HIS A 59 -14.67 -2.12 -6.57
N ASP A 60 -13.83 -2.20 -7.60
CA ASP A 60 -13.69 -3.39 -8.45
C ASP A 60 -12.52 -4.31 -8.02
N TYR A 61 -11.76 -3.92 -6.99
CA TYR A 61 -10.52 -4.61 -6.64
C TYR A 61 -10.74 -6.00 -6.03
N SER A 62 -10.46 -7.05 -6.79
CA SER A 62 -10.55 -8.42 -6.27
C SER A 62 -9.46 -8.72 -5.25
N ALA A 63 -9.84 -9.31 -4.11
CA ALA A 63 -8.89 -9.77 -3.12
C ALA A 63 -8.01 -10.89 -3.69
N ARG A 64 -6.68 -10.76 -3.52
CA ARG A 64 -5.68 -11.74 -3.97
C ARG A 64 -5.32 -12.67 -2.82
N LYS A 65 -5.14 -13.96 -3.08
CA LYS A 65 -4.66 -14.90 -2.05
C LYS A 65 -3.16 -14.74 -1.88
N TRP A 66 -2.72 -14.51 -0.64
CA TRP A 66 -1.31 -14.43 -0.28
C TRP A 66 -1.03 -15.46 0.81
N LYS A 67 0.11 -16.14 0.69
CA LYS A 67 0.65 -16.96 1.77
C LYS A 67 1.65 -16.11 2.54
N MET A 68 1.37 -15.83 3.80
CA MET A 68 2.20 -14.94 4.63
C MET A 68 2.35 -15.51 6.03
N ASP A 69 3.57 -15.40 6.56
CA ASP A 69 3.93 -15.72 7.92
C ASP A 69 4.58 -14.48 8.52
N ILE A 70 4.10 -14.03 9.68
CA ILE A 70 4.68 -12.90 10.42
C ILE A 70 4.96 -13.37 11.84
N ASP A 71 6.23 -13.27 12.25
CA ASP A 71 6.68 -13.69 13.58
C ASP A 71 6.25 -15.12 13.98
N GLY A 72 6.13 -16.02 12.99
CA GLY A 72 5.72 -17.43 13.17
C GLY A 72 4.21 -17.66 13.20
N GLU A 73 3.39 -16.63 12.94
CA GLU A 73 1.94 -16.74 12.79
C GLU A 73 1.55 -16.80 11.30
N ASP A 74 0.87 -17.88 10.91
CA ASP A 74 0.26 -17.99 9.58
C ASP A 74 -0.97 -17.09 9.49
N ILE A 75 -0.84 -16.01 8.74
CA ILE A 75 -1.91 -15.05 8.50
C ILE A 75 -2.51 -15.18 7.08
N SER A 76 -2.20 -16.25 6.35
CA SER A 76 -2.60 -16.42 4.95
C SER A 76 -4.09 -16.19 4.69
N ASP A 77 -4.41 -15.26 3.78
CA ASP A 77 -5.79 -14.85 3.49
C ASP A 77 -5.93 -14.21 2.09
N GLY A 78 -7.15 -13.80 1.74
CA GLY A 78 -7.48 -12.97 0.60
C GLY A 78 -7.38 -11.50 0.94
N TYR A 79 -6.31 -10.85 0.48
CA TYR A 79 -5.99 -9.45 0.75
C TYR A 79 -6.43 -8.54 -0.39
N ILE A 80 -7.10 -7.44 -0.04
CA ILE A 80 -7.28 -6.28 -0.91
C ILE A 80 -5.98 -5.46 -0.91
N LEU A 81 -5.40 -5.23 0.28
CA LEU A 81 -4.09 -4.63 0.45
C LEU A 81 -3.41 -5.16 1.70
N TRP A 82 -2.08 -5.12 1.71
CA TRP A 82 -1.24 -5.27 2.90
C TRP A 82 0.00 -4.40 2.77
N GLU A 83 0.47 -3.85 3.88
CA GLU A 83 1.69 -3.04 3.96
C GLU A 83 2.43 -3.37 5.27
N ALA A 84 3.75 -3.52 5.20
CA ALA A 84 4.66 -3.51 6.33
C ALA A 84 5.39 -2.17 6.35
N LEU A 85 5.15 -1.36 7.39
CA LEU A 85 5.57 0.04 7.44
C LEU A 85 6.61 0.30 8.52
N ASN A 86 7.65 1.04 8.16
CA ASN A 86 8.63 1.64 9.07
C ASN A 86 8.27 3.10 9.41
N ILE A 87 7.41 3.74 8.60
CA ILE A 87 6.92 5.11 8.80
C ILE A 87 5.39 5.15 8.81
N ARG A 88 4.82 6.23 9.35
CA ARG A 88 3.37 6.31 9.59
C ARG A 88 2.49 6.40 8.34
N SER A 89 3.07 6.80 7.22
CA SER A 89 2.32 7.10 6.00
C SER A 89 3.00 6.59 4.74
N VAL A 90 2.21 6.22 3.73
CA VAL A 90 2.70 5.89 2.38
C VAL A 90 2.33 7.00 1.42
N GLY A 91 3.32 7.60 0.75
CA GLY A 91 3.10 8.76 -0.11
C GLY A 91 2.54 9.99 0.64
N PRO A 92 2.01 10.99 -0.08
CA PRO A 92 1.41 12.15 0.55
C PRO A 92 0.09 11.74 1.26
N LEU A 93 0.13 11.72 2.59
CA LEU A 93 -1.02 11.71 3.53
C LEU A 93 -1.86 10.41 3.72
N LEU A 94 -1.51 9.26 3.15
CA LEU A 94 -2.13 8.00 3.58
C LEU A 94 -1.51 7.52 4.89
N TYR A 95 -2.05 8.00 6.01
CA TYR A 95 -1.70 7.51 7.35
C TYR A 95 -2.31 6.12 7.55
N LEU A 96 -1.49 5.09 7.38
CA LEU A 96 -1.94 3.71 7.50
C LEU A 96 -1.60 3.11 8.87
N ALA A 97 -0.44 3.49 9.44
CA ALA A 97 0.03 2.99 10.72
C ALA A 97 0.38 4.17 11.63
N SER A 98 -0.60 4.70 12.38
CA SER A 98 -0.40 5.90 13.21
C SER A 98 0.68 5.74 14.28
N GLN A 99 0.97 4.50 14.67
CA GLN A 99 1.94 4.16 15.71
C GLN A 99 3.35 3.84 15.19
N ALA A 100 3.54 3.75 13.86
CA ALA A 100 4.83 3.37 13.30
C ALA A 100 5.97 4.30 13.72
N ALA A 101 7.11 3.68 14.04
CA ALA A 101 8.30 4.33 14.54
C ALA A 101 9.57 3.75 13.93
N THR A 102 10.46 4.61 13.42
CA THR A 102 11.67 4.17 12.71
C THR A 102 12.80 3.63 13.61
N LYS A 103 12.61 3.61 14.93
CA LYS A 103 13.66 3.35 15.93
C LYS A 103 13.32 2.26 16.94
N ASP A 104 12.22 1.53 16.75
CA ASP A 104 11.80 0.45 17.64
C ASP A 104 12.26 -0.94 17.18
N GLY A 105 12.88 -1.01 15.99
CA GLY A 105 13.35 -2.26 15.40
C GLY A 105 12.24 -3.14 14.83
N ARG A 106 11.03 -2.59 14.63
CA ARG A 106 9.85 -3.31 14.14
C ARG A 106 9.27 -2.64 12.90
N LEU A 107 8.37 -3.38 12.25
CA LEU A 107 7.52 -2.85 11.19
C LEU A 107 6.06 -3.01 11.63
N ASP A 108 5.24 -2.00 11.38
CA ASP A 108 3.81 -2.08 11.58
C ASP A 108 3.17 -2.74 10.37
N PHE A 109 2.48 -3.87 10.61
CA PHE A 109 1.72 -4.54 9.57
C PHE A 109 0.27 -4.06 9.56
N VAL A 110 -0.21 -3.60 8.41
CA VAL A 110 -1.60 -3.20 8.20
C VAL A 110 -2.17 -3.94 7.01
N CYS A 111 -3.43 -4.35 7.10
CA CYS A 111 -4.06 -5.07 6.01
C CYS A 111 -5.56 -4.79 5.90
N VAL A 112 -6.06 -4.92 4.67
CA VAL A 112 -7.49 -5.04 4.40
C VAL A 112 -7.72 -6.35 3.69
N VAL A 113 -8.46 -7.25 4.33
CA VAL A 113 -8.84 -8.53 3.75
C VAL A 113 -10.27 -8.48 3.20
N ARG A 114 -10.66 -9.49 2.42
CA ARG A 114 -11.98 -9.59 1.81
C ARG A 114 -13.13 -9.37 2.80
N ARG A 115 -13.02 -9.88 4.03
CA ARG A 115 -14.07 -9.77 5.07
C ARG A 115 -14.33 -8.35 5.55
N HIS A 116 -13.43 -7.40 5.28
CA HIS A 116 -13.61 -6.00 5.66
C HIS A 116 -14.47 -5.20 4.66
N ARG A 117 -14.85 -5.77 3.50
CA ARG A 117 -15.88 -5.16 2.66
C ARG A 117 -17.23 -5.27 3.39
N ALA A 118 -17.87 -4.14 3.65
CA ALA A 118 -19.27 -4.14 4.07
C ALA A 118 -20.13 -4.86 3.01
N PRO A 119 -21.19 -5.59 3.41
CA PRO A 119 -22.14 -6.19 2.48
C PRO A 119 -22.84 -5.15 1.60
#